data_AF-A0A699XK67-F1
#
_entry.id   AF-A0A699XK67-F1
#
_cell.length_a   1.000
_cell.length_b   1.000
_cell.length_c   1.000
_cell.angle_alpha   90.00
_cell.angle_beta   90.00
_cell.angle_gamma   90.00
#
_symmetry.space_group_name_H-M   'P 1'
#
loop_
_entity.id
_entity.type
_entity.pdbx_description
1 polymer ?
#
loop_
_entity_poly.entity_id
_entity_poly.type
_entity_poly.pdbx_seq_one_letter_code
_entity_poly.pdbx_strand_id
1 'polypeptide(L)' 'MEEMDIKWNMALLSMRADKFWKRDGKKISIQGSYVAGFDKSKVECFNYHKMGHFARECRAPRSQERGRKESYRQGSKAEE' A
#
# COMPACT_ATOMS: atom_id res chain seq x y z
N MET A 1 -24.69 3.01 -20.16
CA MET A 1 -23.22 3.18 -20.17
C MET A 1 -22.59 2.46 -18.98
N GLU A 2 -23.14 2.65 -17.78
CA GLU A 2 -22.67 2.06 -16.51
C GLU A 2 -22.50 0.53 -16.53
N GLU A 3 -23.42 -0.22 -17.15
CA GLU A 3 -23.28 -1.69 -17.22
C GLU A 3 -22.06 -2.16 -18.02
N MET A 4 -21.69 -1.43 -19.08
CA MET A 4 -20.57 -1.82 -19.93
C MET A 4 -19.26 -1.58 -19.20
N ASP A 5 -19.15 -0.46 -18.51
CA ASP A 5 -17.99 -0.12 -17.68
C ASP A 5 -17.84 -1.08 -16.50
N ILE A 6 -18.96 -1.49 -15.87
CA ILE A 6 -18.93 -2.51 -14.81
C ILE A 6 -18.44 -3.86 -15.37
N LYS A 7 -18.94 -4.29 -16.54
CA LYS A 7 -18.51 -5.55 -17.18
C LYS A 7 -17.02 -5.51 -17.54
N TRP A 8 -16.53 -4.40 -18.09
CA TRP A 8 -15.11 -4.21 -18.40
C TRP A 8 -14.22 -4.24 -17.14
N ASN A 9 -14.64 -3.59 -16.07
CA ASN A 9 -13.93 -3.63 -14.79
C ASN A 9 -13.88 -5.04 -14.20
N MET A 10 -14.98 -5.80 -14.27
CA MET A 10 -15.02 -7.20 -13.81
C MET A 10 -14.12 -8.12 -14.64
N ALA A 11 -14.07 -7.93 -15.95
CA ALA A 11 -13.17 -8.66 -16.83
C ALA A 11 -11.70 -8.37 -16.48
N LEU A 12 -11.35 -7.10 -16.26
CA LEU A 12 -10.00 -6.69 -15.86
C LEU A 12 -9.57 -7.32 -14.52
N LEU A 13 -10.46 -7.30 -13.53
CA LEU A 13 -10.22 -7.92 -12.22
C LEU A 13 -10.01 -9.43 -12.35
N SER A 14 -10.83 -10.10 -13.16
CA SER A 14 -10.74 -11.54 -13.41
C SER A 14 -9.42 -11.93 -14.07
N MET A 15 -8.99 -11.19 -15.10
CA MET A 15 -7.68 -11.41 -15.74
C MET A 15 -6.50 -11.23 -14.76
N ARG A 16 -6.59 -10.25 -13.85
CA ARG A 16 -5.52 -10.01 -12.86
C ARG A 16 -5.47 -11.12 -11.81
N ALA A 17 -6.63 -11.63 -11.37
CA ALA A 17 -6.72 -12.77 -10.46
C ALA A 17 -6.16 -14.06 -11.08
N ASP A 18 -6.49 -14.34 -12.36
CA ASP A 18 -5.97 -15.50 -13.10
C ASP A 18 -4.43 -15.47 -13.20
N LYS A 19 -3.85 -14.31 -13.56
CA LYS A 19 -2.39 -14.15 -13.62
C LYS A 19 -1.72 -14.40 -12.26
N PHE A 20 -2.33 -13.93 -11.17
CA PHE A 20 -1.81 -14.17 -9.82
C PHE A 20 -1.86 -15.66 -9.46
N TRP A 21 -2.99 -16.31 -9.71
CA TRP A 21 -3.15 -17.75 -9.45
C TRP A 21 -2.15 -18.58 -10.25
N LYS A 22 -1.93 -18.28 -11.53
CA LYS A 22 -0.94 -18.99 -12.36
C LYS A 22 0.50 -18.83 -11.85
N ARG A 23 0.83 -17.69 -11.24
CA ARG A 23 2.18 -17.42 -10.73
C ARG A 23 2.42 -18.05 -9.35
N ASP A 24 1.49 -17.84 -8.44
CA ASP A 24 1.68 -18.13 -7.01
C ASP A 24 0.92 -19.38 -6.55
N GLY A 25 0.04 -19.96 -7.39
CA GLY A 25 -0.81 -21.12 -7.08
C GLY A 25 -1.89 -20.87 -6.03
N LYS A 26 -1.96 -19.65 -5.48
CA LYS A 26 -2.80 -19.28 -4.34
C LYS A 26 -4.12 -18.68 -4.81
N LYS A 27 -5.23 -19.17 -4.24
CA LYS A 27 -6.57 -18.62 -4.48
C LYS A 27 -6.75 -17.33 -3.68
N ILE A 28 -7.11 -16.24 -4.36
CA ILE A 28 -7.44 -14.96 -3.71
C ILE A 28 -8.86 -15.08 -3.14
N SER A 29 -9.03 -14.88 -1.84
CA SER A 29 -10.33 -14.66 -1.23
C SER A 29 -10.48 -13.17 -0.88
N ILE A 30 -11.60 -12.57 -1.28
CA ILE A 30 -11.94 -11.19 -0.92
C ILE A 30 -13.17 -11.29 -0.01
N GLN A 31 -12.95 -11.45 1.29
CA GLN A 31 -14.02 -11.35 2.28
C GLN A 31 -14.06 -9.93 2.84
N GLY A 32 -15.07 -9.15 2.43
CA GLY A 32 -15.71 -8.02 3.13
C GLY A 32 -14.90 -6.78 3.53
N SER A 33 -13.62 -6.89 3.85
CA SER A 33 -12.72 -5.81 4.28
C SER A 33 -11.29 -6.32 4.51
N TYR A 34 -11.10 -7.64 4.51
CA TYR A 34 -9.84 -8.31 4.72
C TYR A 34 -9.20 -8.60 3.36
N VAL A 35 -8.09 -7.91 3.07
CA VAL A 35 -7.18 -8.32 1.99
C VAL A 35 -6.54 -9.61 2.49
N ALA A 36 -7.12 -10.75 2.11
CA ALA A 36 -6.70 -12.05 2.61
C ALA A 36 -5.19 -12.26 2.37
N GLY A 37 -4.43 -12.27 3.45
CA GLY A 37 -3.00 -12.65 3.45
C GLY A 37 -1.99 -11.50 3.54
N PHE A 38 -2.41 -10.23 3.68
CA PHE A 38 -1.45 -9.14 3.92
C PHE A 38 -1.34 -8.79 5.41
N ASP A 39 -0.22 -9.16 6.02
CA ASP A 39 0.10 -8.82 7.40
C ASP A 39 0.37 -7.32 7.54
N LYS A 40 -0.67 -6.57 7.91
CA LYS A 40 -0.59 -5.12 8.12
C LYS A 40 0.38 -4.74 9.24
N SER A 41 0.66 -5.65 10.19
CA SER A 41 1.58 -5.38 11.31
C SER A 41 3.04 -5.20 10.88
N LYS A 42 3.37 -5.47 9.61
CA LYS A 42 4.68 -5.19 8.99
C LYS A 42 4.70 -3.94 8.11
N VAL A 43 3.56 -3.26 7.99
CA VAL A 43 3.43 -2.04 7.17
C VAL A 43 3.74 -0.83 8.02
N GLU A 44 4.72 -0.05 7.59
CA GLU A 44 5.04 1.23 8.22
C GLU A 44 4.22 2.37 7.58
N CYS A 45 3.53 3.15 8.41
CA CYS A 45 2.85 4.36 7.97
C CYS A 45 3.86 5.46 7.67
N PHE A 46 3.87 5.96 6.42
CA PHE A 46 4.81 7.00 5.99
C PHE A 46 4.68 8.35 6.74
N ASN A 47 3.53 8.66 7.33
CA ASN A 47 3.30 9.94 8.02
C ASN A 47 3.80 9.94 9.48
N TYR A 48 3.77 8.79 10.15
CA TYR A 48 4.14 8.63 11.58
C TYR A 48 5.28 7.68 11.85
N HIS A 49 5.69 6.92 10.84
CA HIS A 49 6.65 5.84 11.02
C HIS A 49 6.21 4.84 12.10
N LYS A 50 4.89 4.61 12.19
CA LYS A 50 4.27 3.62 13.08
C LYS A 50 3.79 2.43 12.26
N MET A 51 4.02 1.24 12.78
CA MET A 51 3.65 -0.01 12.13
C MET A 51 2.13 -0.25 12.21
N GLY A 52 1.58 -1.09 11.33
CA GLY A 52 0.21 -1.59 11.42
C GLY A 52 -0.80 -0.97 10.46
N HIS A 53 -0.48 0.11 9.76
CA HIS A 53 -1.44 0.79 8.89
C HIS A 53 -0.79 1.53 7.72
N PHE A 54 -1.57 1.75 6.66
CA PHE A 54 -1.13 2.54 5.52
C PHE A 54 -1.25 4.04 5.78
N ALA A 55 -0.43 4.85 5.10
CA ALA A 55 -0.53 6.31 5.16
C ALA A 55 -1.89 6.87 4.73
N ARG A 56 -2.71 6.09 4.02
CA ARG A 56 -4.08 6.44 3.61
C ARG A 56 -5.09 6.35 4.77
N GLU A 57 -4.81 5.49 5.75
CA GLU A 57 -5.66 5.21 6.91
C GLU A 57 -5.30 6.13 8.11
N CYS A 58 -4.21 6.88 7.97
CA CYS A 58 -3.65 7.80 8.94
C CYS A 58 -4.56 9.02 9.17
N ARG A 59 -5.16 9.14 10.36
CA ARG A 59 -6.03 10.28 10.74
C ARG A 59 -5.35 11.42 11.47
N ALA A 60 -4.14 11.21 11.99
CA ALA A 60 -3.45 12.23 12.75
C ALA A 60 -2.87 13.32 11.79
N PRO A 61 -2.34 14.44 12.33
CA PRO A 61 -1.54 15.42 11.58
C PRO A 61 -0.10 14.94 11.34
N ARG A 62 0.51 15.19 10.18
CA ARG A 62 1.84 14.67 9.78
C ARG A 62 2.91 14.93 10.85
N SER A 63 3.70 13.91 11.23
CA SER A 63 4.73 14.09 12.27
C SER A 63 5.91 14.94 11.75
N GLN A 64 6.41 15.87 12.58
CA GLN A 64 7.60 16.68 12.29
C GLN A 64 8.93 15.94 12.50
N GLU A 65 8.90 14.69 13.01
CA GLU A 65 10.10 13.91 13.34
C GLU A 65 11.02 13.69 12.12
N ARG A 66 10.45 13.63 10.92
CA ARG A 66 11.19 13.53 9.66
C ARG A 66 11.84 14.86 9.22
N GLY A 67 11.28 16.02 9.59
CA GLY A 67 11.92 17.32 9.32
C GLY A 67 13.30 17.42 9.97
N ARG A 68 13.45 16.81 11.15
CA ARG A 68 14.75 16.65 11.82
C ARG A 68 15.61 15.56 11.15
N LYS A 69 15.01 14.45 10.72
CA LYS A 69 15.74 13.30 10.14
C LYS A 69 16.28 13.51 8.72
N GLU A 70 15.59 14.30 7.91
CA GLU A 70 16.07 14.71 6.57
C GLU A 70 17.19 15.76 6.64
N SER A 71 17.18 16.66 7.63
CA SER A 71 18.25 17.65 7.77
C SER A 71 19.62 17.01 8.02
N TYR A 72 19.68 15.87 8.72
CA TYR A 72 20.95 15.14 8.90
C TYR A 72 21.44 14.44 7.61
N ARG A 73 20.55 14.15 6.66
CA ARG A 73 20.91 13.48 5.38
C ARG A 73 21.29 14.47 4.28
N GLN A 74 20.84 15.73 4.37
CA GLN A 74 21.22 16.79 3.43
C GLN A 74 22.53 17.51 3.80
N GLY A 75 23.08 17.28 5.00
CA GLY A 75 24.26 18.01 5.51
C GLY A 75 25.64 17.41 5.19
N SER A 76 25.75 16.28 4.46
CA SER A 76 27.03 15.58 4.27
C SER A 76 27.53 15.50 2.82
N LYS A 77 27.37 16.58 2.05
CA LYS A 77 28.15 16.80 0.83
C LYS A 77 28.83 18.17 0.85
N ALA A 78 29.97 18.25 1.53
CA ALA A 78 31.06 19.17 1.21
C ALA A 78 32.35 18.56 1.77
N GLU A 79 33.43 18.72 1.00
CA GLU A 79 34.83 18.32 1.27
C GLU A 79 35.21 16.90 0.82
N GLU A 80 35.57 16.77 -0.46
CA GLU A 80 36.97 16.78 -0.92
C GLU A 80 37.07 17.46 -2.29
#